data_AF-W2ZVI5-F1
#
_entry.id   AF-W2ZVI5-F1
#
_cell.length_a   1.000
_cell.length_b   1.000
_cell.length_c   1.000
_cell.angle_alpha   90.00
_cell.angle_beta   90.00
_cell.angle_gamma   90.00
#
_symmetry.space_group_name_H-M   'P 1'
#
loop_
_entity.id
_entity.type
_entity.pdbx_description
1 polymer ?
#
loop_
_entity_poly.entity_id
_entity_poly.type
_entity_poly.pdbx_seq_one_letter_code
_entity_poly.pdbx_strand_id
1 'polypeptide(L)'
;MESEALGPQAETVAREIFEKYFPIEQSAKLTKEEKLPFMIEWWTKTHELMIQHGVSKTAVKKAVEESDITLREGFMDIFDLLARENVPTLIFSAGLYDVIHAVLDKEYAKTPAKTPPKNVHVISNMMRFDENDKVVGFDGTLIHSLNKDASALVETEFWKQCQLEKRHNILLLGDSLGDSNMANGLDFKEDEIVRIGFLNDGADEKLDLYLQRFDVVLTNDSSLLPVELLLHQIQQ
;
A
#
# COMPACT_ATOMS: atom_id res chain seq x y z
N MET A 1 -1.25 22.32 -5.19
CA MET A 1 -1.27 22.46 -6.66
C MET A 1 -2.56 21.80 -7.13
N GLU A 2 -3.37 22.52 -7.93
CA GLU A 2 -4.53 21.92 -8.61
C GLU A 2 -3.99 20.88 -9.60
N SER A 3 -4.45 19.64 -9.47
CA SER A 3 -4.04 18.54 -10.32
C SER A 3 -4.91 18.56 -11.58
N GLU A 4 -4.32 18.86 -12.74
CA GLU A 4 -4.99 18.81 -14.05
C GLU A 4 -5.57 17.41 -14.37
N ALA A 5 -5.25 16.37 -13.59
CA ALA A 5 -5.71 15.00 -13.84
C ALA A 5 -7.23 14.80 -13.67
N LEU A 6 -7.89 15.60 -12.83
CA LEU A 6 -9.31 15.42 -12.48
C LEU A 6 -10.17 16.67 -12.73
N GLY A 7 -9.58 17.85 -12.85
CA GLY A 7 -10.30 19.11 -13.03
C GLY A 7 -11.04 19.58 -11.76
N PRO A 8 -11.40 20.87 -11.64
CA PRO A 8 -11.77 21.47 -10.35
C PRO A 8 -13.05 20.90 -9.70
N GLN A 9 -14.01 20.46 -10.53
CA GLN A 9 -15.25 19.87 -10.04
C GLN A 9 -15.01 18.49 -9.40
N ALA A 10 -14.17 17.66 -10.01
CA ALA A 10 -13.84 16.35 -9.47
C ALA A 10 -12.99 16.45 -8.20
N GLU A 11 -12.09 17.43 -8.09
CA GLU A 11 -11.33 17.66 -6.86
C GLU A 11 -12.24 17.98 -5.66
N THR A 12 -13.27 18.80 -5.88
CA THR A 12 -14.27 19.10 -4.85
C THR A 12 -15.00 17.84 -4.41
N VAL A 13 -15.49 17.04 -5.36
CA VAL A 13 -16.20 15.78 -5.06
C VAL A 13 -15.28 14.77 -4.37
N ALA A 14 -14.03 14.63 -4.81
CA ALA A 14 -13.05 13.75 -4.19
C ALA A 14 -12.77 14.14 -2.74
N ARG A 15 -12.67 15.46 -2.45
CA ARG A 15 -12.51 15.97 -1.09
C ARG A 15 -13.73 15.68 -0.22
N GLU A 16 -14.95 15.90 -0.73
CA GLU A 16 -16.18 15.59 0.02
C GLU A 16 -16.30 14.10 0.34
N ILE A 17 -15.92 13.23 -0.60
CA ILE A 17 -15.82 11.78 -0.37
C ILE A 17 -14.81 11.52 0.77
N PHE A 18 -13.59 12.05 0.67
CA PHE A 18 -12.55 11.86 1.69
C PHE A 18 -13.01 12.33 3.09
N GLU A 19 -13.52 13.55 3.21
CA GLU A 19 -13.98 14.14 4.47
C GLU A 19 -15.09 13.32 5.13
N LYS A 20 -15.93 12.65 4.35
CA LYS A 20 -16.98 11.77 4.85
C LYS A 20 -16.45 10.44 5.37
N TYR A 21 -15.58 9.76 4.62
CA TYR A 21 -15.23 8.36 4.88
C TYR A 21 -13.96 8.18 5.72
N PHE A 22 -12.99 9.09 5.61
CA PHE A 22 -11.73 8.98 6.34
C PHE A 22 -11.90 8.95 7.87
N PRO A 23 -12.77 9.78 8.50
CA PRO A 23 -13.02 9.68 9.94
C PRO A 23 -13.65 8.33 10.37
N ILE A 24 -14.43 7.70 9.48
CA ILE A 24 -15.07 6.40 9.74
C ILE A 24 -14.00 5.30 9.74
N GLU A 25 -13.10 5.32 8.76
CA GLU A 25 -11.96 4.40 8.69
C GLU A 25 -11.10 4.48 9.96
N GLN A 26 -10.79 5.70 10.40
CA GLN A 26 -9.92 5.99 11.54
C GLN A 26 -10.60 5.79 12.91
N SER A 27 -11.92 5.59 12.96
CA SER A 27 -12.67 5.52 14.21
C SER A 27 -12.24 4.34 15.08
N ALA A 28 -11.77 4.59 16.30
CA ALA A 28 -11.50 3.54 17.29
C ALA A 28 -12.79 2.96 17.94
N LYS A 29 -13.95 3.57 17.65
CA LYS A 29 -15.24 3.19 18.26
C LYS A 29 -16.03 2.18 17.44
N LEU A 30 -15.84 2.18 16.12
CA LEU A 30 -16.59 1.33 15.20
C LEU A 30 -15.86 -0.01 15.00
N THR A 31 -16.61 -1.10 14.91
CA THR A 31 -16.04 -2.42 14.60
C THR A 31 -15.67 -2.53 13.13
N LYS A 32 -14.96 -3.61 12.77
CA LYS A 32 -14.62 -3.92 11.39
C LYS A 32 -15.88 -4.09 10.53
N GLU A 33 -16.88 -4.78 11.05
CA GLU A 33 -18.15 -5.07 10.38
C GLU A 33 -18.96 -3.80 10.14
N GLU A 34 -18.97 -2.87 11.10
CA GLU A 34 -19.66 -1.59 10.97
C GLU A 34 -18.99 -0.68 9.92
N LYS A 35 -17.65 -0.72 9.81
CA LYS A 35 -16.89 0.07 8.84
C LYS A 35 -16.95 -0.49 7.43
N LEU A 36 -17.06 -1.81 7.28
CA LEU A 36 -16.98 -2.51 5.98
C LEU A 36 -17.84 -1.89 4.87
N PRO A 37 -19.16 -1.67 5.05
CA PRO A 37 -19.99 -1.10 3.98
C PRO A 37 -19.54 0.31 3.57
N PHE A 38 -19.01 1.11 4.50
CA PHE A 38 -18.50 2.45 4.21
C PHE A 38 -17.19 2.41 3.42
N MET A 39 -16.30 1.45 3.70
CA MET A 39 -15.05 1.31 2.95
C MET A 39 -15.30 0.87 1.51
N ILE A 40 -16.27 -0.03 1.31
CA ILE A 40 -16.70 -0.45 -0.04
C ILE A 40 -17.33 0.73 -0.78
N GLU A 41 -18.24 1.48 -0.14
CA GLU A 41 -18.89 2.64 -0.76
C GLU A 41 -17.88 3.74 -1.11
N TRP A 42 -16.93 4.03 -0.22
CA TRP A 42 -15.87 5.01 -0.47
C TRP A 42 -15.09 4.68 -1.73
N TRP A 43 -14.45 3.51 -1.77
CA TRP A 43 -13.60 3.14 -2.90
C TRP A 43 -14.39 2.98 -4.20
N THR A 44 -15.63 2.49 -4.13
CA THR A 44 -16.52 2.41 -5.30
C THR A 44 -16.76 3.80 -5.89
N LYS A 45 -17.13 4.79 -5.05
CA LYS A 45 -17.35 6.18 -5.49
C LYS A 45 -16.09 6.83 -6.03
N THR A 46 -14.95 6.59 -5.38
CA THR A 46 -13.65 7.10 -5.84
C THR A 46 -13.29 6.53 -7.21
N HIS A 47 -13.50 5.23 -7.44
CA HIS A 47 -13.26 4.58 -8.73
C HIS A 47 -14.22 5.10 -9.82
N GLU A 48 -15.51 5.20 -9.51
CA GLU A 48 -16.53 5.74 -10.42
C GLU A 48 -16.22 7.19 -10.82
N LEU A 49 -15.76 8.01 -9.88
CA LEU A 49 -15.37 9.40 -10.14
C LEU A 49 -14.22 9.47 -11.15
N MET A 50 -13.20 8.61 -11.01
CA MET A 50 -12.07 8.55 -11.94
C MET A 50 -12.50 8.10 -13.34
N ILE A 51 -13.41 7.12 -13.44
CA ILE A 51 -13.98 6.65 -14.71
C ILE A 51 -14.81 7.74 -15.37
N GLN A 52 -15.69 8.40 -14.61
CA GLN A 52 -16.56 9.46 -15.12
C GLN A 52 -15.76 10.63 -15.71
N HIS A 53 -14.62 10.98 -15.12
CA HIS A 53 -13.76 12.06 -15.59
C HIS A 53 -12.72 11.58 -16.62
N GLY A 54 -12.64 10.28 -16.91
CA GLY A 54 -11.69 9.72 -17.85
C GLY A 54 -10.26 10.10 -17.48
N VAL A 55 -9.84 9.80 -16.24
CA VAL A 55 -8.43 9.95 -15.84
C VAL A 55 -7.57 9.16 -16.80
N SER A 56 -6.52 9.78 -17.33
CA SER A 56 -5.60 9.11 -18.24
C SER A 56 -4.35 8.61 -17.56
N LYS A 57 -3.72 7.57 -18.12
CA LYS A 57 -2.44 7.06 -17.59
C LYS A 57 -1.37 8.13 -17.64
N THR A 58 -1.37 8.94 -18.70
CA THR A 58 -0.49 10.10 -18.84
C THR A 58 -0.72 11.12 -17.72
N ALA A 59 -1.99 11.38 -17.38
CA ALA A 59 -2.32 12.30 -16.28
C ALA A 59 -1.87 11.76 -14.91
N VAL A 60 -1.99 10.45 -14.67
CA VAL A 60 -1.47 9.80 -13.45
C VAL A 60 0.05 10.02 -13.31
N LYS A 61 0.81 9.78 -14.38
CA LYS A 61 2.27 10.00 -14.38
C LYS A 61 2.63 11.46 -14.11
N LYS A 62 1.98 12.39 -14.82
CA LYS A 62 2.19 13.83 -14.63
C LYS A 62 1.87 14.25 -13.20
N ALA A 63 0.74 13.77 -12.64
CA ALA A 63 0.37 14.07 -11.26
C ALA A 63 1.42 13.56 -10.26
N VAL A 64 1.99 12.37 -10.47
CA VAL A 64 3.07 11.85 -9.63
C VAL A 64 4.35 12.68 -9.78
N GLU A 65 4.71 13.10 -10.99
CA GLU A 65 5.86 13.97 -11.25
C GLU A 65 5.73 15.30 -10.52
N GLU A 66 4.54 15.92 -10.56
CA GLU A 66 4.23 17.22 -9.95
C GLU A 66 3.92 17.14 -8.44
N SER A 67 3.65 15.95 -7.91
CA SER A 67 3.35 15.77 -6.48
C SER A 67 4.58 15.80 -5.58
N ASP A 68 4.34 16.17 -4.32
CA ASP A 68 5.30 16.13 -3.21
C ASP A 68 5.37 14.74 -2.53
N ILE A 69 4.93 13.68 -3.22
CA ILE A 69 5.01 12.31 -2.68
C ILE A 69 6.48 11.93 -2.44
N THR A 70 6.75 11.37 -1.27
CA THR A 70 8.08 10.95 -0.86
C THR A 70 8.03 9.55 -0.26
N LEU A 71 9.12 8.80 -0.47
CA LEU A 71 9.34 7.54 0.23
C LEU A 71 10.05 7.82 1.55
N ARG A 72 9.76 7.02 2.58
CA ARG A 72 10.46 7.12 3.86
C ARG A 72 11.96 6.90 3.66
N GLU A 73 12.76 7.67 4.40
CA GLU A 73 14.22 7.48 4.46
C GLU A 73 14.55 6.02 4.82
N GLY A 74 15.50 5.42 4.10
CA GLY A 74 15.86 4.00 4.19
C GLY A 74 15.15 3.09 3.18
N PHE A 75 14.15 3.59 2.43
CA PHE A 75 13.43 2.77 1.43
C PHE A 75 14.36 2.15 0.38
N MET A 76 15.23 2.98 -0.23
CA MET A 76 16.09 2.52 -1.32
C MET A 76 17.09 1.48 -0.84
N ASP A 77 17.71 1.70 0.33
CA ASP A 77 18.68 0.79 0.92
C ASP A 77 18.06 -0.57 1.27
N ILE A 78 16.85 -0.56 1.85
CA ILE A 78 16.10 -1.80 2.12
C ILE A 78 15.78 -2.55 0.82
N PHE A 79 15.28 -1.87 -0.20
CA PHE A 79 14.88 -2.55 -1.44
C PHE A 79 16.08 -3.09 -2.23
N ASP A 80 17.20 -2.36 -2.25
CA ASP A 80 18.46 -2.83 -2.84
C ASP A 80 19.01 -4.04 -2.08
N LEU A 81 18.90 -4.03 -0.74
CA LEU A 81 19.28 -5.14 0.12
C LEU A 81 18.45 -6.41 -0.17
N LEU A 82 17.11 -6.26 -0.17
CA LEU A 82 16.19 -7.37 -0.43
C LEU A 82 16.39 -7.92 -1.85
N ALA A 83 16.67 -7.06 -2.83
CA ALA A 83 16.98 -7.48 -4.19
C ALA A 83 18.28 -8.30 -4.26
N ARG A 84 19.34 -7.84 -3.57
CA ARG A 84 20.63 -8.54 -3.53
C ARG A 84 20.52 -9.94 -2.93
N GLU A 85 19.73 -10.09 -1.87
CA GLU A 85 19.50 -11.38 -1.22
C GLU A 85 18.36 -12.19 -1.86
N ASN A 86 17.80 -11.70 -2.96
CA ASN A 86 16.68 -12.30 -3.67
C ASN A 86 15.50 -12.62 -2.72
N VAL A 87 15.12 -11.69 -1.86
CA VAL A 87 13.96 -11.80 -0.97
C VAL A 87 12.71 -11.33 -1.71
N PRO A 88 11.70 -12.20 -1.92
CA PRO A 88 10.43 -11.78 -2.52
C PRO A 88 9.79 -10.68 -1.68
N THR A 89 9.51 -9.53 -2.29
CA THR A 89 9.03 -8.33 -1.62
C THR A 89 7.68 -7.95 -2.21
N LEU A 90 6.64 -7.86 -1.37
CA LEU A 90 5.30 -7.50 -1.80
C LEU A 90 4.89 -6.13 -1.22
N ILE A 91 4.50 -5.21 -2.12
CA ILE A 91 3.76 -4.01 -1.78
C ILE A 91 2.26 -4.35 -1.90
N PHE A 92 1.60 -4.57 -0.78
CA PHE A 92 0.17 -4.88 -0.72
C PHE A 92 -0.64 -3.65 -0.29
N SER A 93 -1.26 -2.98 -1.25
CA SER A 93 -1.85 -1.66 -1.07
C SER A 93 -3.33 -1.62 -1.44
N ALA A 94 -4.12 -0.97 -0.58
CA ALA A 94 -5.50 -0.59 -0.90
C ALA A 94 -5.57 0.65 -1.81
N GLY A 95 -4.43 1.25 -2.14
CA GLY A 95 -4.33 2.39 -3.05
C GLY A 95 -4.49 2.01 -4.53
N LEU A 96 -3.84 2.78 -5.39
CA LEU A 96 -3.91 2.64 -6.84
C LEU A 96 -2.60 2.09 -7.38
N TYR A 97 -2.67 0.94 -8.05
CA TYR A 97 -1.51 0.24 -8.63
C TYR A 97 -0.68 1.16 -9.54
N ASP A 98 -1.35 1.85 -10.47
CA ASP A 98 -0.69 2.69 -11.47
C ASP A 98 0.01 3.90 -10.86
N VAL A 99 -0.51 4.42 -9.75
CA VAL A 99 0.14 5.50 -8.97
C VAL A 99 1.39 4.95 -8.28
N ILE A 100 1.30 3.79 -7.63
CA ILE A 100 2.44 3.13 -6.96
C ILE A 100 3.56 2.89 -7.98
N HIS A 101 3.23 2.33 -9.15
CA HIS A 101 4.20 2.10 -10.21
C HIS A 101 4.80 3.41 -10.75
N ALA A 102 4.01 4.45 -10.95
CA ALA A 102 4.54 5.75 -11.37
C ALA A 102 5.50 6.36 -10.33
N VAL A 103 5.22 6.19 -9.03
CA VAL A 103 6.11 6.64 -7.94
C VAL A 103 7.41 5.84 -7.94
N LEU A 104 7.33 4.51 -8.03
CA LEU A 104 8.51 3.66 -8.11
C LEU A 104 9.36 4.01 -9.35
N ASP A 105 8.75 4.17 -10.52
CA ASP A 105 9.45 4.58 -11.74
C ASP A 105 10.13 5.94 -11.57
N LYS A 106 9.46 6.93 -10.95
CA LYS A 106 10.02 8.26 -10.64
C LYS A 106 11.26 8.17 -9.75
N GLU A 107 11.21 7.35 -8.69
CA GLU A 107 12.33 7.20 -7.76
C GLU A 107 13.49 6.39 -8.36
N TYR A 108 13.20 5.27 -9.02
CA TYR A 108 14.23 4.44 -9.64
C TYR A 108 14.87 5.09 -10.88
N ALA A 109 14.20 5.99 -11.58
CA ALA A 109 14.79 6.78 -12.67
C ALA A 109 16.01 7.61 -12.22
N LYS A 110 16.08 7.97 -10.93
CA LYS A 110 17.19 8.71 -10.31
C LYS A 110 18.39 7.81 -9.99
N THR A 111 18.19 6.49 -9.96
CA THR A 111 19.23 5.49 -9.64
C THR A 111 19.98 4.99 -10.88
N PRO A 112 21.09 4.25 -10.72
CA PRO A 112 21.73 3.52 -11.82
C PRO A 112 20.89 2.37 -12.38
N ALA A 113 20.04 1.74 -11.55
CA ALA A 113 19.22 0.60 -11.95
C ALA A 113 18.09 0.98 -12.92
N LYS A 114 17.61 2.23 -12.87
CA LYS A 114 16.54 2.82 -13.71
C LYS A 114 15.15 2.20 -13.61
N THR A 115 15.03 0.99 -13.07
CA THR A 115 13.76 0.28 -12.88
C THR A 115 13.74 -0.40 -11.52
N PRO A 116 12.56 -0.60 -10.91
CA PRO A 116 12.43 -1.38 -9.69
C PRO A 116 13.00 -2.80 -9.83
N PRO A 117 13.54 -3.40 -8.75
CA PRO A 117 14.03 -4.76 -8.76
C PRO A 117 12.95 -5.80 -9.10
N LYS A 118 13.35 -6.90 -9.74
CA LYS A 118 12.41 -7.94 -10.21
C LYS A 118 11.76 -8.75 -9.09
N ASN A 119 12.33 -8.76 -7.89
CA ASN A 119 11.78 -9.39 -6.69
C ASN A 119 10.69 -8.53 -6.02
N VAL A 120 10.39 -7.34 -6.55
CA VAL A 120 9.31 -6.47 -6.05
C VAL A 120 8.02 -6.76 -6.82
N HIS A 121 6.98 -7.08 -6.06
CA HIS A 121 5.63 -7.33 -6.56
C HIS A 121 4.69 -6.28 -5.98
N VAL A 122 3.65 -5.92 -6.73
CA VAL A 122 2.62 -4.98 -6.28
C VAL A 122 1.25 -5.62 -6.46
N ILE A 123 0.46 -5.67 -5.40
CA ILE A 123 -0.94 -6.07 -5.43
C ILE A 123 -1.75 -4.88 -4.92
N SER A 124 -2.57 -4.31 -5.80
CA SER A 124 -3.35 -3.10 -5.53
C SER A 124 -4.49 -2.94 -6.55
N ASN A 125 -5.28 -1.86 -6.44
CA ASN A 125 -6.36 -1.60 -7.38
C ASN A 125 -5.79 -1.10 -8.73
N MET A 126 -5.82 -1.97 -9.75
CA MET A 126 -5.23 -1.69 -11.07
C MET A 126 -6.26 -1.06 -12.00
N MET A 127 -5.92 0.11 -12.56
CA MET A 127 -6.77 0.79 -13.53
C MET A 127 -6.71 0.07 -14.87
N ARG A 128 -7.88 -0.12 -15.48
CA ARG A 128 -8.01 -0.59 -16.86
C ARG A 128 -8.21 0.61 -17.78
N PHE A 129 -7.25 0.83 -18.68
CA PHE A 129 -7.29 1.90 -19.67
C PHE A 129 -7.78 1.38 -21.03
N ASP A 130 -8.51 2.23 -21.78
CA ASP A 130 -8.89 1.97 -23.16
C ASP A 130 -7.80 2.39 -24.17
N GLU A 131 -8.09 2.24 -25.46
CA GLU A 131 -7.18 2.62 -26.56
C GLU A 131 -6.87 4.13 -26.62
N ASN A 132 -7.69 4.96 -25.97
CA ASN A 132 -7.53 6.42 -25.93
C ASN A 132 -6.84 6.89 -24.64
N ASP A 133 -6.18 5.98 -23.91
CA ASP A 133 -5.51 6.24 -22.64
C ASP A 133 -6.46 6.64 -21.50
N LYS A 134 -7.76 6.28 -21.55
CA LYS A 134 -8.76 6.67 -20.54
C LYS A 134 -9.14 5.49 -19.65
N VAL A 135 -9.22 5.73 -18.33
CA VAL A 135 -9.68 4.70 -17.39
C VAL A 135 -11.15 4.37 -17.63
N VAL A 136 -11.44 3.07 -17.79
CA VAL A 136 -12.77 2.53 -18.06
C VAL A 136 -13.21 1.50 -17.01
N GLY A 137 -12.35 1.21 -16.03
CA GLY A 137 -12.63 0.25 -14.97
C GLY A 137 -11.41 -0.04 -14.12
N PHE A 138 -11.58 -1.00 -13.20
CA PHE A 138 -10.51 -1.56 -12.40
C PHE A 138 -10.53 -3.09 -12.54
N ASP A 139 -9.36 -3.69 -12.49
CA ASP A 139 -9.20 -5.14 -12.62
C ASP A 139 -9.21 -5.85 -11.26
N GLY A 140 -9.75 -7.06 -11.24
CA GLY A 140 -9.80 -7.90 -10.05
C GLY A 140 -10.86 -7.47 -9.02
N THR A 141 -10.65 -7.93 -7.79
CA THR A 141 -11.50 -7.60 -6.64
C THR A 141 -11.01 -6.30 -6.00
N LEU A 142 -11.94 -5.42 -5.63
CA LEU A 142 -11.62 -4.19 -4.91
C LEU A 142 -10.83 -4.50 -3.62
N ILE A 143 -9.67 -3.87 -3.46
CA ILE A 143 -8.86 -3.91 -2.24
C ILE A 143 -9.11 -2.62 -1.47
N HIS A 144 -9.47 -2.75 -0.20
CA HIS A 144 -9.63 -1.65 0.76
C HIS A 144 -8.95 -2.03 2.09
N SER A 145 -8.90 -1.11 3.05
CA SER A 145 -8.15 -1.29 4.31
C SER A 145 -8.59 -2.45 5.21
N LEU A 146 -9.72 -3.11 4.91
CA LEU A 146 -10.31 -4.15 5.77
C LEU A 146 -10.32 -5.55 5.13
N ASN A 147 -9.91 -5.70 3.87
CA ASN A 147 -9.86 -6.99 3.16
C ASN A 147 -8.45 -7.34 2.65
N LYS A 148 -7.42 -6.74 3.25
CA LYS A 148 -6.04 -7.13 3.01
C LYS A 148 -5.69 -8.38 3.82
N ASP A 149 -5.92 -9.55 3.24
CA ASP A 149 -5.61 -10.85 3.82
C ASP A 149 -5.23 -11.85 2.72
N ALA A 150 -5.02 -13.11 3.11
CA ALA A 150 -4.62 -14.18 2.18
C ALA A 150 -5.55 -14.34 0.98
N SER A 151 -6.84 -13.97 1.07
CA SER A 151 -7.77 -14.12 -0.06
C SER A 151 -7.34 -13.33 -1.30
N ALA A 152 -6.59 -12.24 -1.12
CA ALA A 152 -6.01 -11.45 -2.21
C ALA A 152 -4.65 -11.98 -2.70
N LEU A 153 -4.03 -12.90 -1.97
CA LEU A 153 -2.64 -13.34 -2.18
C LEU A 153 -2.54 -14.75 -2.73
N VAL A 154 -3.40 -15.67 -2.28
CA VAL A 154 -3.21 -17.13 -2.49
C VAL A 154 -3.15 -17.56 -3.96
N GLU A 155 -3.85 -16.85 -4.85
CA GLU A 155 -3.85 -17.17 -6.29
C GLU A 155 -2.77 -16.44 -7.09
N THR A 156 -1.97 -15.59 -6.44
CA THR A 156 -0.98 -14.74 -7.11
C THR A 156 0.34 -15.47 -7.37
N GLU A 157 1.03 -15.07 -8.44
CA GLU A 157 2.36 -15.61 -8.75
C GLU A 157 3.39 -15.32 -7.65
N PHE A 158 3.23 -14.20 -6.92
CA PHE A 158 4.05 -13.89 -5.76
C PHE A 158 3.92 -14.98 -4.69
N TRP A 159 2.70 -15.35 -4.29
CA TRP A 159 2.52 -16.35 -3.26
C TRP A 159 2.98 -17.73 -3.71
N LYS A 160 2.69 -18.11 -4.97
CA LYS A 160 3.20 -19.36 -5.56
C LYS A 160 4.73 -19.42 -5.53
N GLN A 161 5.41 -18.31 -5.84
CA GLN A 161 6.87 -18.22 -5.73
C GLN A 161 7.34 -18.43 -4.29
N CYS A 162 6.73 -17.75 -3.31
CA CYS A 162 7.07 -17.92 -1.90
C CYS A 162 6.93 -19.38 -1.44
N GLN A 163 5.88 -20.07 -1.87
CA GLN A 163 5.66 -21.49 -1.58
C GLN A 163 6.74 -22.38 -2.24
N LEU A 164 7.06 -22.15 -3.52
CA LEU A 164 8.08 -22.91 -4.25
C LEU A 164 9.47 -22.74 -3.65
N GLU A 165 9.81 -21.51 -3.24
CA GLU A 165 11.07 -21.14 -2.62
C GLU A 165 11.12 -21.46 -1.12
N LYS A 166 10.02 -21.94 -0.52
CA LYS A 166 9.90 -22.25 0.92
C LYS A 166 10.26 -21.04 1.79
N ARG A 167 9.74 -19.87 1.43
CA ARG A 167 9.86 -18.64 2.23
C ARG A 167 8.85 -18.69 3.37
N HIS A 168 9.34 -18.91 4.59
CA HIS A 168 8.49 -19.03 5.79
C HIS A 168 8.60 -17.83 6.73
N ASN A 169 9.75 -17.16 6.79
CA ASN A 169 9.94 -16.00 7.65
C ASN A 169 9.36 -14.74 6.99
N ILE A 170 8.49 -14.03 7.71
CA ILE A 170 7.76 -12.86 7.22
C ILE A 170 8.15 -11.63 8.05
N LEU A 171 8.56 -10.56 7.35
CA LEU A 171 8.62 -9.23 7.93
C LEU A 171 7.46 -8.42 7.36
N LEU A 172 6.50 -8.06 8.21
CA LEU A 172 5.29 -7.32 7.83
C LEU A 172 5.40 -5.88 8.30
N LEU A 173 5.19 -4.94 7.39
CA LEU A 173 5.17 -3.51 7.67
C LEU A 173 3.79 -2.95 7.33
N GLY A 174 3.20 -2.15 8.22
CA GLY A 174 1.90 -1.53 7.98
C GLY A 174 1.70 -0.28 8.83
N ASP A 175 0.86 0.64 8.37
CA ASP A 175 0.53 1.87 9.08
C ASP A 175 -0.92 1.90 9.58
N SER A 176 -1.76 0.96 9.14
CA SER A 176 -3.10 0.77 9.66
C SER A 176 -3.21 -0.53 10.47
N LEU A 177 -4.17 -0.58 11.40
CA LEU A 177 -4.51 -1.82 12.12
C LEU A 177 -4.98 -2.94 11.18
N GLY A 178 -5.48 -2.58 10.00
CA GLY A 178 -5.88 -3.56 8.98
C GLY A 178 -4.69 -4.31 8.40
N ASP A 179 -3.54 -3.64 8.27
CA ASP A 179 -2.34 -4.21 7.66
C ASP A 179 -1.71 -5.33 8.48
N SER A 180 -1.95 -5.38 9.80
CA SER A 180 -1.50 -6.50 10.65
C SER A 180 -2.08 -7.86 10.19
N ASN A 181 -3.12 -7.84 9.34
CA ASN A 181 -3.81 -9.01 8.83
C ASN A 181 -3.36 -9.44 7.43
N MET A 182 -2.39 -8.75 6.80
CA MET A 182 -1.97 -9.07 5.42
C MET A 182 -1.49 -10.50 5.24
N ALA A 183 -0.91 -11.11 6.28
CA ALA A 183 -0.50 -12.51 6.28
C ALA A 183 -1.61 -13.48 6.74
N ASN A 184 -2.74 -13.00 7.28
CA ASN A 184 -3.76 -13.87 7.86
C ASN A 184 -4.35 -14.81 6.81
N GLY A 185 -4.34 -16.10 7.11
CA GLY A 185 -4.80 -17.16 6.20
C GLY A 185 -3.70 -17.72 5.29
N LEU A 186 -2.48 -17.18 5.33
CA LEU A 186 -1.31 -17.81 4.75
C LEU A 186 -0.82 -18.95 5.65
N ASP A 187 -0.08 -19.90 5.06
CA ASP A 187 0.54 -21.01 5.79
C ASP A 187 1.89 -20.55 6.40
N PHE A 188 1.84 -20.02 7.62
CA PHE A 188 2.99 -19.62 8.42
C PHE A 188 2.70 -19.88 9.92
N LYS A 189 3.74 -19.98 10.75
CA LYS A 189 3.61 -20.03 12.20
C LYS A 189 3.79 -18.64 12.82
N GLU A 190 3.11 -18.36 13.94
CA GLU A 190 3.23 -17.04 14.59
C GLU A 190 4.65 -16.68 15.07
N ASP A 191 5.55 -17.66 15.26
CA ASP A 191 6.97 -17.42 15.56
C ASP A 191 7.84 -17.16 14.31
N GLU A 192 7.25 -17.24 13.11
CA GLU A 192 7.90 -16.98 11.82
C GLU A 192 7.57 -15.58 11.27
N ILE A 193 6.82 -14.74 12.01
CA ILE A 193 6.44 -13.39 11.57
C ILE A 193 6.87 -12.31 12.58
N VAL A 194 7.34 -11.18 12.06
CA VAL A 194 7.53 -9.94 12.82
C VAL A 194 6.68 -8.84 12.19
N ARG A 195 5.80 -8.22 12.97
CA ARG A 195 4.90 -7.15 12.54
C ARG A 195 5.39 -5.82 13.08
N ILE A 196 5.71 -4.89 12.18
CA ILE A 196 6.15 -3.53 12.49
C ILE A 196 5.06 -2.54 12.06
N GLY A 197 4.50 -1.82 13.03
CA GLY A 197 3.44 -0.84 12.84
C GLY A 197 3.97 0.59 12.85
N PHE A 198 3.62 1.39 11.83
CA PHE A 198 3.90 2.83 11.79
C PHE A 198 2.70 3.60 12.32
N LEU A 199 2.80 4.14 13.53
CA LEU A 199 1.77 4.97 14.14
C LEU A 199 2.07 6.44 13.85
N ASN A 200 1.63 6.90 12.69
CA ASN A 200 1.94 8.24 12.18
C ASN A 200 1.28 9.34 13.03
N ASP A 201 0.02 9.14 13.42
CA ASP A 201 -0.79 10.14 14.13
C ASP A 201 -1.55 9.56 15.31
N GLY A 202 -1.80 10.39 16.34
CA GLY A 202 -2.66 10.04 17.47
C GLY A 202 -2.07 8.98 18.40
N ALA A 203 -0.74 9.03 18.61
CA ALA A 203 -0.03 8.05 19.42
C ALA A 203 -0.63 7.91 20.83
N ASP A 204 -0.99 9.01 21.47
CA ASP A 204 -1.57 9.02 22.83
C ASP A 204 -2.87 8.19 22.95
N GLU A 205 -3.66 8.11 21.87
CA GLU A 205 -4.95 7.43 21.88
C GLU A 205 -4.87 6.01 21.29
N LYS A 206 -3.98 5.79 20.32
CA LYS A 206 -3.95 4.57 19.51
C LYS A 206 -2.84 3.60 19.88
N LEU A 207 -1.83 4.01 20.65
CA LEU A 207 -0.64 3.19 20.93
C LEU A 207 -1.00 1.82 21.53
N ASP A 208 -1.87 1.78 22.54
CA ASP A 208 -2.28 0.52 23.17
C ASP A 208 -2.95 -0.45 22.20
N LEU A 209 -3.67 0.09 21.20
CA LEU A 209 -4.33 -0.72 20.17
C LEU A 209 -3.32 -1.24 19.13
N TYR A 210 -2.28 -0.45 18.81
CA TYR A 210 -1.20 -0.89 17.93
C TYR A 210 -0.32 -1.95 18.58
N LEU A 211 0.01 -1.80 19.87
CA LEU A 211 0.79 -2.77 20.64
C LEU A 211 0.07 -4.12 20.81
N GLN A 212 -1.24 -4.19 20.59
CA GLN A 212 -2.00 -5.44 20.54
C GLN A 212 -1.92 -6.16 19.19
N ARG A 213 -1.47 -5.48 18.12
CA ARG A 213 -1.50 -5.98 16.74
C ARG A 213 -0.13 -6.07 16.08
N PHE A 214 0.84 -5.31 16.58
CA PHE A 214 2.20 -5.24 16.08
C PHE A 214 3.20 -5.56 17.19
N ASP A 215 4.27 -6.27 16.83
CA ASP A 215 5.35 -6.63 17.74
C ASP A 215 6.25 -5.42 18.04
N VAL A 216 6.38 -4.51 17.06
CA VAL A 216 7.10 -3.25 17.17
C VAL A 216 6.22 -2.11 16.65
N VAL A 217 6.16 -1.00 17.39
CA VAL A 217 5.43 0.21 16.97
C VAL A 217 6.41 1.37 16.86
N LEU A 218 6.49 1.96 15.67
CA LEU A 218 7.27 3.16 15.38
C LEU A 218 6.33 4.36 15.33
N THR A 219 6.48 5.31 16.26
CA THR A 219 5.59 6.47 16.40
C THR A 219 6.15 7.71 15.70
N ASN A 220 5.29 8.72 15.50
CA ASN A 220 5.65 10.06 14.99
C ASN A 220 6.24 10.05 13.56
N ASP A 221 5.60 9.29 12.66
CA ASP A 221 6.00 9.15 11.24
C ASP A 221 7.51 8.87 11.07
N SER A 222 8.00 7.86 11.79
CA SER A 222 9.38 7.43 11.75
C SER A 222 9.85 7.02 10.35
N SER A 223 11.14 7.18 10.07
CA SER A 223 11.81 6.61 8.90
C SER A 223 11.88 5.07 8.95
N LEU A 224 12.35 4.45 7.85
CA LEU A 224 12.59 3.02 7.75
C LEU A 224 13.96 2.59 8.31
N LEU A 225 14.79 3.52 8.77
CA LEU A 225 16.13 3.23 9.30
C LEU A 225 16.15 2.14 10.41
N PRO A 226 15.20 2.10 11.37
CA PRO A 226 15.17 1.00 12.34
C PRO A 226 14.97 -0.38 11.69
N VAL A 227 14.19 -0.45 10.61
CA VAL A 227 13.95 -1.68 9.86
C VAL A 227 15.18 -2.06 9.03
N GLU A 228 15.82 -1.09 8.40
CA GLU A 228 17.08 -1.28 7.67
C GLU A 228 18.17 -1.87 8.58
N LEU A 229 18.34 -1.31 9.79
CA LEU A 229 19.28 -1.82 10.79
C LEU A 229 18.97 -3.26 11.20
N LEU A 230 17.69 -3.59 11.42
CA LEU A 230 17.26 -4.95 11.71
C LEU A 230 17.63 -5.92 10.58
N LEU A 231 17.37 -5.55 9.33
CA LEU A 231 17.69 -6.38 8.17
C LEU A 231 19.21 -6.62 8.05
N HIS A 232 20.03 -5.60 8.28
CA HIS A 232 21.49 -5.75 8.30
C HIS A 232 22.00 -6.66 9.42
N GLN A 233 21.30 -6.76 10.56
CA GLN A 233 21.65 -7.72 11.61
C GLN A 233 21.26 -9.14 11.26
N ILE A 234 20.15 -9.36 10.56
CA ILE A 234 19.70 -10.70 10.12
C ILE A 234 20.65 -11.30 9.09
N GLN A 235 21.36 -10.47 8.31
CA GLN A 235 22.34 -10.93 7.33
C GLN A 235 23.63 -11.53 7.93
N GLN A 236 23.93 -11.26 9.21
CA GLN A 236 25.17 -11.68 9.86
C GLN A 236 25.09 -13.12 10.35
#